data_AF-A0A258P7A0-F1
#
_entry.id   AF-A0A258P7A0-F1
#
_cell.length_a   1.000
_cell.length_b   1.000
_cell.length_c   1.000
_cell.angle_alpha   90.00
_cell.angle_beta   90.00
_cell.angle_gamma   90.00
#
_symmetry.space_group_name_H-M   'P 1'
#
loop_
_entity.id
_entity.type
_entity.pdbx_description
1 polymer ?
#
loop_
_entity_poly.entity_id
_entity_poly.type
_entity_poly.pdbx_seq_one_letter_code
_entity_poly.pdbx_strand_id
1 'polypeptide(L)' 'MNDTRMLAYVETTAALLKLPLDAARTQRVALNLQRTAVMAALLEAAPLAAHDELAEIYRPAAFPPNDDGRQ' A
#
# COMPACT_ATOMS: atom_id res chain seq x y z
N MET A 1 6.52 0.16 -14.96
CA MET A 1 7.37 -1.05 -14.84
C MET A 1 7.30 -1.83 -16.15
N ASN A 2 8.40 -2.37 -16.68
CA ASN A 2 8.34 -3.28 -17.83
C ASN A 2 8.16 -4.74 -17.36
N ASP A 3 7.79 -5.63 -18.28
CA ASP A 3 7.40 -7.00 -17.95
C ASP A 3 8.52 -7.79 -17.25
N THR A 4 9.77 -7.67 -17.73
CA THR A 4 10.93 -8.35 -17.11
C THR A 4 11.16 -7.89 -15.68
N ARG A 5 11.06 -6.59 -15.41
CA ARG A 5 11.20 -6.05 -14.05
C ARG A 5 10.03 -6.44 -13.16
N MET A 6 8.82 -6.56 -13.72
CA MET A 6 7.64 -7.00 -12.98
C MET A 6 7.79 -8.46 -12.51
N LEU A 7 8.24 -9.36 -13.39
CA LEU A 7 8.45 -10.76 -13.02
C LEU A 7 9.51 -10.90 -11.92
N ALA A 8 10.67 -10.25 -12.07
CA ALA A 8 11.73 -10.27 -11.07
C ALA A 8 11.28 -9.68 -9.72
N TYR A 9 10.45 -8.63 -9.76
CA TYR A 9 9.86 -8.04 -8.55
C TYR A 9 8.95 -9.05 -7.82
N VAL A 10 8.08 -9.75 -8.56
CA VAL A 10 7.18 -10.76 -7.98
C VAL A 10 7.98 -11.92 -7.39
N GLU A 11 8.98 -12.45 -8.10
CA GLU A 11 9.81 -13.56 -7.63
C GLU A 11 10.54 -13.19 -6.33
N THR A 12 11.21 -12.03 -6.32
CA THR A 12 12.00 -11.58 -5.16
C THR A 12 11.12 -11.30 -3.96
N THR A 13 9.97 -10.64 -4.18
CA THR A 13 9.04 -10.29 -3.10
C THR A 13 8.36 -11.53 -2.54
N ALA A 14 7.99 -12.48 -3.39
CA ALA A 14 7.41 -13.75 -2.94
C ALA A 14 8.40 -14.53 -2.07
N ALA A 15 9.68 -14.59 -2.46
CA ALA A 15 10.73 -15.21 -1.65
C ALA A 15 10.92 -14.50 -0.30
N LEU A 16 10.98 -13.15 -0.31
CA LEU A 16 11.12 -12.33 0.90
C LEU A 16 9.96 -12.56 1.89
N LEU A 17 8.73 -12.60 1.38
CA LEU A 17 7.51 -12.80 2.17
C LEU A 17 7.23 -14.28 2.47
N LYS A 18 8.09 -15.20 2.02
CA LYS A 18 7.92 -16.66 2.16
C LYS A 18 6.59 -17.16 1.59
N LEU A 19 6.16 -16.60 0.47
CA LEU A 19 4.98 -17.01 -0.29
C LEU A 19 5.41 -17.97 -1.41
N PRO A 20 5.17 -19.29 -1.30
CA PRO A 20 5.61 -20.23 -2.32
C PRO A 20 4.78 -20.04 -3.60
N LEU A 21 5.47 -19.69 -4.70
CA LEU A 21 4.87 -19.59 -6.02
C LEU A 21 5.61 -20.52 -6.98
N ASP A 22 4.85 -21.33 -7.71
CA ASP A 22 5.37 -21.99 -8.92
C ASP A 22 5.54 -20.97 -10.06
N ALA A 23 6.23 -21.36 -11.13
CA ALA A 23 6.51 -20.48 -12.27
C ALA A 23 5.22 -19.96 -12.94
N ALA A 24 4.22 -20.82 -13.11
CA ALA A 24 2.95 -20.44 -13.75
C ALA A 24 2.14 -19.46 -12.88
N ARG A 25 2.17 -19.64 -11.56
CA ARG A 25 1.55 -18.74 -10.58
C ARG A 25 2.26 -17.41 -10.55
N THR A 26 3.60 -17.41 -10.59
CA THR A 26 4.43 -16.20 -10.66
C THR A 26 4.05 -15.34 -11.87
N GLN A 27 3.91 -15.95 -13.05
CA GLN A 27 3.46 -15.24 -14.25
C GLN A 27 2.06 -14.63 -14.10
N ARG A 28 1.09 -15.38 -13.55
CA ARG A 28 -0.27 -14.85 -13.31
C ARG A 28 -0.28 -13.69 -12.31
N VAL A 29 0.54 -13.78 -11.26
CA VAL A 29 0.68 -12.70 -10.27
C VAL A 29 1.30 -11.47 -10.92
N ALA A 30 2.36 -11.62 -11.70
CA ALA A 30 3.00 -10.52 -12.43
C ALA A 30 2.02 -9.80 -13.38
N LEU A 31 1.19 -10.54 -14.11
CA LEU A 31 0.16 -9.95 -14.97
C LEU A 31 -0.86 -9.10 -14.20
N ASN A 32 -1.37 -9.61 -13.07
CA ASN A 32 -2.32 -8.85 -12.25
C ASN A 32 -1.66 -7.66 -11.56
N LEU A 33 -0.42 -7.81 -11.10
CA LEU A 33 0.34 -6.72 -10.50
C LEU A 33 0.65 -5.62 -11.52
N GLN A 34 0.89 -5.96 -12.79
CA GLN A 34 1.02 -4.97 -13.87
C GLN A 34 -0.25 -4.15 -14.06
N ARG A 35 -1.44 -4.77 -14.00
CA ARG A 35 -2.72 -4.05 -14.03
C ARG A 35 -2.87 -3.12 -12.83
N THR A 36 -2.48 -3.57 -11.64
CA THR A 36 -2.49 -2.74 -10.44
C THR A 36 -1.50 -1.58 -10.52
N ALA A 37 -0.32 -1.78 -11.10
CA ALA A 37 0.67 -0.72 -11.29
C ALA A 37 0.13 0.41 -12.19
N VAL A 38 -0.70 0.09 -13.20
CA VAL A 38 -1.39 1.11 -14.00
C VAL A 38 -2.37 1.92 -13.16
N MET A 39 -3.13 1.28 -12.26
CA MET A 39 -4.03 1.99 -11.34
C MET A 39 -3.27 2.83 -10.32
N ALA A 40 -2.15 2.33 -9.80
CA ALA A 40 -1.28 3.08 -8.88
C ALA A 40 -0.70 4.34 -9.53
N ALA A 41 -0.36 4.29 -10.82
CA ALA A 41 0.11 5.46 -11.56
C ALA A 41 -0.94 6.60 -11.63
N LEU A 42 -2.24 6.27 -11.57
CA LEU A 42 -3.31 7.28 -11.48
C LEU A 42 -3.30 7.97 -10.11
N LEU A 43 -2.96 7.24 -9.04
CA LEU A 43 -2.86 7.80 -7.69
C LEU A 43 -1.58 8.63 -7.51
N GLU A 44 -0.46 8.23 -8.10
CA GLU A 44 0.80 8.99 -8.08
C GLU A 44 0.65 10.37 -8.75
N ALA A 45 -0.29 10.52 -9.67
CA ALA A 45 -0.60 11.80 -10.32
C ALA A 45 -1.47 12.73 -9.47
N ALA A 46 -2.00 12.27 -8.32
CA ALA A 46 -2.79 13.13 -7.43
C ALA A 46 -1.89 14.18 -6.76
N PRO A 47 -2.31 15.45 -6.71
CA PRO A 47 -1.51 16.51 -6.09
C PRO A 47 -1.59 16.38 -4.56
N LEU A 48 -0.56 15.77 -3.95
CA LEU A 48 -0.41 15.70 -2.50
C LEU A 48 0.77 16.57 -2.05
N ALA A 49 0.52 17.41 -1.04
CA ALA A 49 1.52 18.15 -0.31
C ALA A 49 2.05 17.31 0.88
N ALA A 50 3.22 17.69 1.41
CA ALA A 50 3.84 16.98 2.53
C ALA A 50 2.99 16.99 3.83
N HIS A 51 2.02 17.90 3.93
CA HIS A 51 1.10 18.00 5.07
C HIS A 51 -0.28 17.40 4.81
N ASP A 52 -0.50 16.78 3.64
CA ASP A 52 -1.71 15.99 3.42
C ASP A 52 -1.60 14.71 4.24
N GLU A 53 -2.49 14.61 5.23
CA GLU A 53 -2.45 13.55 6.21
C GLU A 53 -3.11 12.26 5.70
N LEU A 54 -2.86 11.15 6.41
CA LEU A 54 -3.60 9.92 6.21
C LEU A 54 -5.09 10.16 6.52
N ALA A 55 -5.97 9.37 5.88
CA ALA A 55 -7.40 9.46 6.13
C ALA A 55 -7.77 9.27 7.62
N GLU A 56 -6.97 8.47 8.35
CA GLU A 56 -7.13 8.26 9.79
C GLU A 56 -5.79 8.43 10.51
N ILE A 57 -5.83 9.14 11.64
CA ILE A 57 -4.67 9.40 12.50
C ILE A 57 -4.86 8.68 13.83
N TYR A 58 -3.79 8.04 14.30
CA TYR A 58 -3.78 7.29 15.54
C TYR A 58 -4.25 8.13 16.73
N ARG A 59 -5.21 7.59 17.49
CA ARG A 59 -5.71 8.19 18.73
C ARG A 59 -5.28 7.31 19.92
N PRO A 60 -4.26 7.71 20.69
CA PRO A 60 -3.73 6.87 21.78
C PRO A 60 -4.74 6.62 22.91
N ALA A 61 -5.61 7.60 23.16
CA ALA A 61 -6.74 7.51 24.07
C ALA A 61 -7.79 8.55 23.65
N ALA A 62 -9.01 8.40 24.17
CA ALA A 62 -9.98 9.47 24.10
C ALA A 62 -9.47 10.70 24.87
N PHE A 63 -9.83 11.90 24.43
CA PHE A 63 -9.60 13.11 25.20
C PHE A 63 -10.43 13.04 26.50
N PRO A 64 -9.86 13.37 27.67
CA PRO A 64 -10.61 13.36 28.93
C PRO A 64 -11.81 14.32 28.85
N PRO A 65 -12.93 14.03 29.54
CA PRO A 65 -14.02 14.98 29.64
C PRO A 65 -13.54 16.25 30.34
N ASN A 66 -14.10 17.41 29.97
CA ASN A 66 -13.83 18.64 30.72
C ASN A 66 -14.43 18.51 32.13
N ASP A 67 -13.61 18.62 33.16
CA ASP A 67 -14.06 19.02 34.51
C ASP A 67 -14.30 20.55 34.49
N ASP A 68 -15.29 20.99 33.72
CA ASP A 68 -15.82 22.33 33.88
C ASP A 68 -16.59 22.34 35.20
N GLY A 69 -15.87 22.52 36.32
CA GLY A 69 -16.40 22.59 37.70
C GLY A 69 -17.35 23.77 37.97
N ARG A 70 -18.12 24.19 36.97
CA ARG A 70 -19.26 25.10 37.09
C ARG A 70 -20.52 24.27 37.28
N GLN A 71 -20.78 23.90 38.53
CA GLN A 71 -22.15 23.73 39.03
C GLN A 71 -22.80 25.10 39.22
#